data_AF-A0A1A6H560-F1
#
_entry.id   AF-A0A1A6H560-F1
#
_cell.length_a   1.000
_cell.length_b   1.000
_cell.length_c   1.000
_cell.angle_alpha   90.00
_cell.angle_beta   90.00
_cell.angle_gamma   90.00
#
_symmetry.space_group_name_H-M   'P 1'
#
loop_
_entity.id
_entity.type
_entity.pdbx_description
1 polymer ?
#
loop_
_entity_poly.entity_id
_entity_poly.type
_entity_poly.pdbx_seq_one_letter_code
_entity_poly.pdbx_strand_id
1 'polypeptide(L)'
;MEIKAAGNFLAIRSEDPGKYYLNGGFIIQWNGNYKLAGTVFQYDRKGDLEKLMAPGPTNESVWIQVILKRRELLTTLPLNPPTRNPTSSRT
;
A
#
# COMPACT_ATOMS: atom_id res chain seq x y z
N MET A 1 8.32 -14.25 1.38
CA MET A 1 9.25 -13.29 2.02
C MET A 1 9.62 -12.30 0.96
N GLU A 2 9.39 -11.01 1.19
CA GLU A 2 9.96 -9.96 0.34
C GLU A 2 11.47 -9.91 0.52
N ILE A 3 12.19 -9.68 -0.58
CA ILE A 3 13.66 -9.69 -0.59
C ILE A 3 14.28 -8.29 -0.45
N LYS A 4 13.46 -7.24 -0.52
CA LYS A 4 13.89 -5.84 -0.39
C LYS A 4 12.80 -5.03 0.29
N ALA A 5 13.21 -4.21 1.26
CA ALA A 5 12.31 -3.33 1.98
C ALA A 5 11.74 -2.25 1.03
N ALA A 6 10.43 -2.07 1.08
CA ALA A 6 9.74 -0.97 0.43
C ALA A 6 8.63 -0.47 1.35
N GLY A 7 8.30 0.82 1.31
CA GLY A 7 7.18 1.37 2.08
C GLY A 7 5.79 0.89 1.62
N ASN A 8 5.73 -0.14 0.78
CA ASN A 8 4.53 -0.80 0.30
C ASN A 8 4.06 -1.84 1.34
N PHE A 9 2.88 -2.43 1.10
CA PHE A 9 2.47 -3.56 1.93
C PHE A 9 1.67 -4.64 1.21
N LEU A 10 1.81 -5.87 1.69
CA LEU A 10 1.07 -7.03 1.16
C LEU A 10 -0.36 -7.02 1.68
N ALA A 11 -1.33 -7.35 0.82
CA ALA A 11 -2.72 -7.57 1.20
C ALA A 11 -3.26 -8.87 0.61
N ILE A 12 -4.24 -9.46 1.29
CA ILE A 12 -4.97 -10.64 0.83
C ILE A 12 -6.44 -10.25 0.69
N ARG A 13 -7.03 -10.51 -0.47
CA ARG A 13 -8.47 -10.34 -0.71
C ARG A 13 -9.07 -11.57 -1.37
N SER A 14 -10.39 -11.70 -1.30
CA SER A 14 -11.16 -12.71 -2.03
C SER A 14 -11.29 -12.35 -3.51
N GLU A 15 -11.98 -13.18 -4.31
CA GLU A 15 -12.37 -12.81 -5.68
C GLU A 15 -13.23 -11.53 -5.73
N ASP A 16 -14.13 -11.35 -4.76
CA ASP A 16 -14.86 -10.09 -4.56
C ASP A 16 -13.86 -8.98 -4.19
N PRO A 17 -13.72 -7.92 -5.00
CA PRO A 17 -12.77 -6.83 -4.77
C PRO A 17 -13.05 -6.01 -3.50
N GLY A 18 -14.27 -6.07 -2.94
CA GLY A 18 -14.62 -5.37 -1.70
C GLY A 18 -14.23 -6.13 -0.43
N LYS A 19 -13.92 -7.42 -0.53
CA LYS A 19 -13.70 -8.29 0.63
C LYS A 19 -12.22 -8.60 0.83
N TYR A 20 -11.63 -7.92 1.82
CA TYR A 20 -10.26 -8.12 2.25
C TYR A 20 -10.16 -9.05 3.45
N TYR A 21 -9.22 -9.98 3.41
CA TYR A 21 -8.87 -10.84 4.54
C TYR A 21 -7.71 -10.29 5.36
N LEU A 22 -6.75 -9.61 4.70
CA LEU A 22 -5.59 -9.03 5.34
C LEU A 22 -5.22 -7.70 4.66
N ASN A 23 -4.87 -6.70 5.47
CA ASN A 23 -4.37 -5.39 5.06
C ASN A 23 -5.22 -4.63 4.01
N GLY A 24 -6.55 -4.80 4.08
CA GLY A 24 -7.50 -3.99 3.29
C GLY A 24 -7.61 -2.55 3.78
N GLY A 25 -8.06 -1.65 2.91
CA GLY A 25 -8.35 -0.25 3.29
C GLY A 25 -7.12 0.54 3.77
N PHE A 26 -5.92 0.15 3.36
CA PHE A 26 -4.64 0.75 3.78
C PHE A 26 -4.31 0.62 5.27
N ILE A 27 -4.93 -0.33 5.97
CA ILE A 27 -4.66 -0.60 7.39
C ILE A 27 -3.73 -1.80 7.50
N ILE A 28 -2.52 -1.59 8.01
CA ILE A 28 -1.55 -2.67 8.26
C ILE A 28 -1.91 -3.38 9.57
N GLN A 29 -2.05 -4.70 9.51
CA GLN A 29 -2.37 -5.55 10.65
C GLN A 29 -1.12 -5.95 11.44
N TRP A 30 -1.32 -6.45 12.66
CA TRP A 30 -0.23 -6.94 13.50
C TRP A 30 0.34 -8.27 12.99
N ASN A 31 1.58 -8.58 13.36
CA ASN A 31 2.15 -9.91 13.11
C ASN A 31 1.29 -10.98 13.79
N GLY A 32 0.99 -12.06 13.07
CA GLY A 32 0.11 -13.09 13.62
C GLY A 32 -0.39 -14.12 12.61
N ASN A 33 -1.28 -14.98 13.11
CA ASN A 33 -1.91 -16.05 12.36
C ASN A 33 -3.36 -15.66 12.05
N TYR A 34 -3.69 -15.63 10.76
CA TYR A 34 -5.00 -15.24 10.25
C TYR A 34 -5.69 -16.45 9.60
N LYS A 35 -6.84 -16.86 10.14
CA LYS A 35 -7.65 -17.91 9.56
C LYS A 35 -8.50 -17.32 8.43
N LEU A 36 -8.21 -17.70 7.19
CA LEU A 36 -8.88 -17.19 5.99
C LEU A 36 -8.81 -18.23 4.87
N ALA A 37 -9.79 -18.21 3.96
CA ALA A 37 -9.87 -19.09 2.80
C ALA A 37 -9.57 -20.58 3.12
N GLY A 38 -10.07 -21.08 4.26
CA GLY A 38 -9.93 -22.48 4.66
C GLY A 38 -8.57 -22.89 5.26
N THR A 39 -7.62 -21.97 5.42
CA THR A 39 -6.28 -22.24 5.98
C THR A 39 -5.84 -21.15 6.94
N VAL A 40 -4.64 -21.29 7.49
CA VAL A 40 -4.01 -20.26 8.33
C VAL A 40 -2.91 -19.58 7.52
N PHE A 41 -3.03 -18.28 7.33
CA PHE A 41 -1.94 -17.44 6.84
C PHE A 41 -1.15 -16.88 8.01
N GLN A 42 0.14 -17.15 8.05
CA GLN A 42 1.07 -16.48 8.95
C GLN A 42 1.59 -15.22 8.28
N TYR A 43 1.35 -14.07 8.91
CA TYR A 43 1.82 -12.76 8.51
C TYR A 43 2.86 -12.25 9.49
N ASP A 44 4.03 -11.89 8.98
CA ASP A 44 5.13 -11.32 9.75
C ASP A 44 5.69 -10.10 9.01
N ARG A 45 5.80 -8.99 9.72
CA ARG A 45 6.40 -7.74 9.28
C ARG A 45 7.54 -7.36 10.20
N LYS A 46 8.72 -7.13 9.61
CA LYS A 46 9.90 -6.56 10.27
C LYS A 46 10.33 -5.29 9.55
N GLY A 47 9.96 -4.13 10.10
CA GLY A 47 10.14 -2.85 9.41
C GLY A 47 9.28 -2.80 8.15
N ASP A 48 9.91 -2.72 6.99
CA ASP A 48 9.28 -2.69 5.66
C ASP A 48 9.45 -4.00 4.88
N LEU A 49 9.82 -5.09 5.56
CA LEU A 49 9.92 -6.42 4.98
C LEU A 49 8.77 -7.29 5.47
N GLU A 50 8.05 -7.90 4.53
CA GLU A 50 6.91 -8.76 4.84
C GLU A 50 7.08 -10.23 4.42
N LYS A 51 6.42 -11.09 5.18
CA LYS A 51 6.35 -12.52 4.93
C LYS A 51 4.91 -13.00 5.10
N LEU A 52 4.41 -13.66 4.07
CA LEU A 52 3.18 -14.44 4.08
C LEU A 52 3.50 -15.91 3.85
N MET A 53 2.95 -16.79 4.68
CA MET A 53 3.03 -18.24 4.53
C MET A 53 1.67 -18.87 4.80
N ALA A 54 1.28 -19.86 4.01
CA ALA A 54 0.13 -20.71 4.28
C ALA A 54 0.59 -22.19 4.21
N PRO A 55 0.45 -22.98 5.29
CA PRO A 55 0.92 -24.38 5.31
C PRO A 55 -0.06 -25.34 4.64
N GLY A 56 -1.33 -24.95 4.52
CA GLY A 56 -2.39 -25.74 3.88
C GLY A 56 -2.97 -25.02 2.65
N PRO A 57 -3.66 -25.77 1.77
CA PRO A 57 -4.30 -25.19 0.59
C PRO A 57 -5.43 -24.23 0.99
N THR A 58 -5.76 -23.30 0.10
CA THR A 58 -6.99 -22.54 0.23
C THR A 58 -8.18 -23.34 -0.30
N ASN A 59 -9.37 -23.10 0.25
CA ASN A 59 -10.62 -23.69 -0.25
C ASN A 59 -11.39 -22.75 -1.21
N GLU A 60 -10.88 -21.53 -1.40
CA GLU A 60 -11.34 -20.55 -2.37
C GLU A 60 -10.13 -19.80 -2.95
N SER A 61 -10.30 -19.17 -4.11
CA SER A 61 -9.25 -18.32 -4.69
C SER A 61 -8.98 -17.12 -3.80
N VAL A 62 -7.71 -16.76 -3.66
CA VAL A 62 -7.28 -15.53 -3.01
C VAL A 62 -6.37 -14.73 -3.93
N TRP A 63 -6.45 -13.41 -3.83
CA TRP A 63 -5.56 -12.50 -4.53
C TRP A 63 -4.57 -11.92 -3.54
N ILE A 64 -3.27 -12.07 -3.86
CA ILE A 64 -2.20 -11.36 -3.15
C ILE A 64 -1.96 -10.05 -3.90
N GLN A 65 -2.05 -8.93 -3.18
CA GLN A 65 -1.83 -7.60 -3.72
C GLN A 65 -0.62 -6.95 -3.07
N VAL A 66 0.12 -6.18 -3.85
CA VAL A 66 1.10 -5.21 -3.35
C VAL A 66 0.44 -3.84 -3.38
N ILE A 67 0.17 -3.28 -2.21
CA ILE A 67 -0.39 -1.94 -2.07
C ILE A 67 0.76 -0.94 -2.01
N LEU A 68 0.81 -0.05 -3.01
CA LEU A 68 1.83 0.98 -3.10
C LEU A 68 1.47 2.15 -2.18
N LYS A 69 2.30 2.40 -1.16
CA LYS A 69 2.20 3.65 -0.41
C LYS A 69 2.87 4.74 -1.24
N ARG A 70 2.07 5.49 -2.00
CA ARG A 70 2.59 6.64 -2.73
C ARG A 70 3.09 7.65 -1.71
N ARG A 71 4.41 7.87 -1.68
CA ARG A 71 4.98 9.06 -1.06
C ARG A 71 4.75 10.17 -2.07
N GLU A 72 3.89 11.14 -1.79
CA GLU A 72 3.89 12.36 -2.58
C GLU A 72 5.30 12.95 -2.44
N LEU A 73 6.08 12.87 -3.51
CA LEU A 73 7.28 13.66 -3.60
C LEU A 73 6.76 15.09 -3.75
N LEU A 74 6.84 15.88 -2.67
CA LEU A 74 6.74 17.32 -2.78
C LEU A 74 7.96 17.77 -3.61
N THR A 75 7.87 17.66 -4.93
CA THR A 75 8.74 18.41 -5.82
C THR A 75 8.38 19.86 -5.59
N THR A 76 9.30 20.62 -5.00
CA THR A 76 9.21 22.08 -4.94
C THR A 76 9.00 22.58 -6.36
N LEU A 77 7.77 22.94 -6.72
CA LEU A 77 7.51 23.69 -7.95
C LEU A 77 8.26 25.01 -7.78
N PRO A 78 9.12 25.43 -8.73
CA PRO A 78 9.67 26.77 -8.67
C PRO A 78 8.48 27.74 -8.70
N LEU A 79 8.32 28.54 -7.65
CA LEU A 79 7.42 29.67 -7.69
C LEU A 79 7.98 30.63 -8.73
N ASN A 80 7.33 30.74 -9.88
CA ASN A 80 7.60 31.86 -10.78
C ASN A 80 7.35 33.13 -9.98
N PRO A 81 8.33 34.05 -9.84
CA PRO A 81 8.05 35.33 -9.21
C PRO A 81 6.95 36.03 -10.02
N PRO A 82 6.01 36.74 -9.36
CA PRO A 82 4.96 37.45 -10.07
C PRO A 82 5.59 38.39 -11.09
N THR A 83 5.26 38.21 -12.36
CA THR A 83 5.64 39.17 -13.41
C THR A 83 4.98 40.49 -13.05
N ARG A 84 5.78 41.54 -12.83
CA ARG A 84 5.26 42.90 -12.60
C ARG A 84 4.34 43.23 -13.77
N ASN A 85 3.06 43.47 -13.49
CA ASN A 85 2.16 44.07 -14.47
C ASN A 85 2.76 45.42 -14.89
N PRO A 86 2.86 45.73 -16.19
CA PRO A 86 3.21 47.07 -16.60
C PRO A 86 2.09 48.00 -16.13
N THR A 87 2.38 48.83 -15.13
CA THR A 87 1.51 49.93 -14.76
C THR A 87 1.29 50.76 -16.02
N SER A 88 0.04 50.88 -16.46
CA SER A 88 -0.36 51.87 -17.44
C SER A 88 0.09 53.24 -16.93
N SER A 89 1.18 53.76 -17.50
CA SER A 89 1.55 55.16 -17.36
C SER A 89 0.58 55.97 -18.20
N ARG A 90 -0.47 56.48 -17.54
CA ARG A 90 -1.38 57.46 -18.10
C ARG A 90 -0.69 58.84 -18.05
N THR A 91 -0.30 59.33 -19.21
CA THR A 91 -0.16 60.76 -19.55
C THR A 91 -0.41 60.91 -21.03
#